data_AF-A0A932Z411-F1
#
_entry.id   AF-A0A932Z411-F1
#
_cell.length_a   1.000
_cell.length_b   1.000
_cell.length_c   1.000
_cell.angle_alpha   90.00
_cell.angle_beta   90.00
_cell.angle_gamma   90.00
#
_symmetry.space_group_name_H-M   'P 1'
#
loop_
_entity.id
_entity.type
_entity.pdbx_description
1 polymer ?
#
loop_
_entity_poly.entity_id
_entity_poly.type
_entity_poly.pdbx_seq_one_letter_code
_entity_poly.pdbx_strand_id
1 'polypeptide(L)'
;MWELAAAPSRTRSRNPYGDCGLMLNGCCYGYYGDCSRRCTCTPTMVTRYQKRISGPLLDRIDLFVDVPRVEYEKLVSEQQADSSVRAREQVARAFHRVLKVARTIADLAGSHEIGVVHLAEALQYRPRETAG
;
A
#
# COMPACT_ATOMS: atom_id res chain seq x y z
N MET A 1 0.34 -18.56 47.56
CA MET A 1 -0.43 -17.48 46.90
C MET A 1 0.24 -17.03 45.59
N TRP A 2 0.40 -17.93 44.61
CA TRP A 2 0.66 -17.57 43.21
C TRP A 2 -0.23 -18.39 42.27
N GLU A 3 -1.39 -18.83 42.76
CA GLU A 3 -2.34 -19.62 41.99
C GLU A 3 -2.88 -18.86 40.77
N LEU A 4 -2.82 -19.56 39.64
CA LEU A 4 -3.88 -19.59 38.63
C LEU A 4 -4.14 -18.29 37.85
N ALA A 5 -3.35 -18.08 36.80
CA ALA A 5 -3.91 -17.59 35.54
C ALA A 5 -3.62 -18.63 34.45
N ALA A 6 -4.40 -19.72 34.50
CA ALA A 6 -4.55 -20.65 33.39
C ALA A 6 -4.76 -19.83 32.11
N ALA A 7 -3.77 -19.86 31.21
CA ALA A 7 -3.89 -19.29 29.88
C ALA A 7 -5.13 -19.94 29.22
N PRO A 8 -6.21 -19.20 28.95
CA PRO A 8 -7.34 -19.79 28.28
C PRO A 8 -6.86 -20.19 26.88
N SER A 9 -7.01 -21.48 26.64
CA SER A 9 -6.91 -22.21 25.39
C SER A 9 -6.76 -21.33 24.16
N ARG A 10 -5.70 -21.62 23.40
CA ARG A 10 -5.52 -21.20 22.01
C ARG A 10 -6.78 -21.51 21.19
N THR A 11 -7.77 -20.62 21.20
CA THR A 11 -8.66 -20.46 20.05
C THR A 11 -7.84 -19.72 19.01
N ARG A 12 -6.90 -20.47 18.41
CA ARG A 12 -6.32 -20.14 17.12
C ARG A 12 -7.49 -20.19 16.15
N SER A 13 -8.26 -19.10 16.09
CA SER A 13 -9.07 -18.77 14.93
C SER A 13 -8.07 -18.79 13.79
N ARG A 14 -7.99 -19.93 13.08
CA ARG A 14 -7.16 -20.07 11.89
C ARG A 14 -7.74 -19.08 10.90
N ASN A 15 -7.21 -17.87 10.90
CA ASN A 15 -7.38 -16.96 9.80
C ASN A 15 -6.77 -17.70 8.58
N PRO A 16 -7.55 -18.02 7.54
CA PRO A 16 -6.99 -18.66 6.33
C PRO A 16 -5.95 -17.78 5.62
N TYR A 17 -5.77 -16.53 6.05
CA TYR A 17 -4.86 -15.53 5.46
C TYR A 17 -3.54 -15.30 6.21
N GLY A 18 -3.13 -16.19 7.13
CA GLY A 18 -1.80 -16.12 7.78
C GLY A 18 -1.75 -15.26 9.05
N ASP A 19 -0.68 -15.47 9.83
CA ASP A 19 -0.43 -14.79 11.10
C ASP A 19 -0.14 -13.30 10.83
N CYS A 20 -1.00 -12.42 11.35
CA CYS A 20 -1.04 -10.97 11.13
C CYS A 20 -1.36 -10.55 9.68
N GLY A 21 -2.65 -10.44 9.37
CA GLY A 21 -3.14 -9.83 8.13
C GLY A 21 -4.37 -8.98 8.41
N LEU A 22 -4.27 -7.67 8.15
CA LEU A 22 -5.38 -6.73 8.32
C LEU A 22 -6.26 -6.77 7.06
N MET A 23 -7.36 -7.51 7.09
CA MET A 23 -8.42 -7.29 6.10
C MET A 23 -9.08 -5.95 6.36
N LEU A 24 -9.41 -5.21 5.28
CA LEU A 24 -10.12 -3.93 5.33
C LEU A 24 -11.27 -4.02 6.34
N ASN A 25 -11.13 -3.25 7.42
CA ASN A 25 -12.10 -3.19 8.51
C ASN A 25 -12.36 -4.56 9.17
N GLY A 26 -11.31 -5.19 9.69
CA GLY A 26 -11.39 -6.49 10.39
C GLY A 26 -12.22 -6.49 11.68
N CYS A 27 -12.41 -5.33 12.32
CA CYS A 27 -13.37 -5.09 13.41
C CYS A 27 -13.62 -3.58 13.58
N CYS A 28 -14.63 -3.20 14.37
CA CYS A 28 -15.01 -1.81 14.59
C CYS A 28 -13.87 -0.89 15.09
N TYR A 29 -12.85 -1.46 15.75
CA TYR A 29 -11.71 -0.72 16.30
C TYR A 29 -10.41 -0.92 15.51
N GLY A 30 -10.42 -1.73 14.45
CA GLY A 30 -9.26 -1.93 13.57
C GLY A 30 -8.11 -2.79 14.12
N TYR A 31 -8.24 -3.41 15.30
CA TYR A 31 -7.16 -4.21 15.92
C TYR A 31 -7.33 -5.73 15.74
N TYR A 32 -8.28 -6.18 14.93
CA TYR A 32 -8.47 -7.61 14.70
C TYR A 32 -7.37 -8.16 13.78
N GLY A 33 -6.52 -9.05 14.31
CA GLY A 33 -5.38 -9.59 13.59
C GLY A 33 -4.11 -8.71 13.64
N ASP A 34 -4.09 -7.65 14.44
CA ASP A 34 -2.93 -6.77 14.62
C ASP A 34 -1.90 -7.42 15.57
N CYS A 35 -0.63 -7.41 15.17
CA CYS A 35 0.52 -7.91 15.94
C CYS A 35 0.90 -6.99 17.13
N SER A 36 0.60 -5.68 17.04
CA SER A 36 1.00 -4.65 18.01
C SER A 36 -0.03 -4.40 19.12
N ARG A 37 -1.32 -4.62 18.84
CA ARG A 37 -2.41 -4.38 19.80
C ARG A 37 -3.46 -5.48 19.76
N ARG A 38 -3.85 -5.96 20.95
CA ARG A 38 -4.90 -6.97 21.08
C ARG A 38 -6.27 -6.35 20.81
N CYS A 39 -7.08 -7.04 20.00
CA CYS A 39 -8.47 -6.67 19.79
C CYS A 39 -9.30 -6.82 21.07
N THR A 40 -10.14 -5.83 21.37
CA THR A 40 -11.09 -5.84 22.50
C THR A 40 -12.53 -6.14 22.08
N CYS A 41 -12.78 -6.37 20.78
CA CYS A 41 -14.11 -6.76 20.30
C CYS A 41 -14.48 -8.16 20.78
N THR A 42 -15.77 -8.39 21.06
CA THR A 42 -16.31 -9.74 21.21
C THR A 42 -16.36 -10.47 19.86
N PRO A 43 -16.28 -11.81 19.82
CA PRO A 43 -16.32 -12.58 18.57
C PRO A 43 -17.57 -12.30 17.71
N THR A 44 -18.70 -12.02 18.36
CA THR A 44 -19.96 -11.68 17.69
C THR A 44 -19.94 -10.29 17.05
N MET A 45 -19.28 -9.29 17.68
CA MET A 45 -19.08 -7.96 17.10
C MET A 45 -18.18 -8.01 15.87
N VAL A 46 -17.10 -8.79 15.93
CA VAL A 46 -16.19 -9.00 14.79
C VAL A 46 -16.95 -9.59 13.60
N THR A 47 -17.67 -10.68 13.82
CA THR A 47 -18.40 -11.40 12.76
C THR A 47 -19.47 -10.51 12.10
N ARG A 48 -20.20 -9.70 12.89
CA ARG A 48 -21.19 -8.76 12.34
C ARG A 48 -20.56 -7.64 11.51
N TYR A 49 -19.37 -7.18 11.91
CA TYR A 49 -18.67 -6.10 11.22
C TYR A 49 -18.06 -6.56 9.89
N GLN A 50 -17.45 -7.74 9.85
CA GLN A 50 -16.89 -8.33 8.62
C GLN A 50 -17.97 -8.59 7.55
N LYS A 51 -19.19 -8.91 7.98
CA LYS A 51 -20.35 -9.10 7.09
C LYS A 51 -20.90 -7.81 6.48
N ARG A 52 -20.38 -6.62 6.84
CA ARG A 52 -20.82 -5.33 6.27
C ARG A 52 -20.37 -5.14 4.83
N ILE A 53 -19.35 -5.86 4.39
CA ILE A 53 -18.94 -5.87 2.98
C ILE A 53 -19.75 -6.97 2.29
N SER A 54 -20.54 -6.59 1.28
CA SER A 54 -21.40 -7.53 0.58
C SER A 54 -20.55 -8.59 -0.15
N GLY A 55 -20.93 -9.86 -0.02
CA GLY A 55 -20.27 -10.98 -0.70
C GLY A 55 -19.99 -10.75 -2.21
N PRO A 56 -20.94 -10.23 -3.01
CA PRO A 56 -20.72 -9.95 -4.44
C PRO A 56 -19.70 -8.82 -4.75
N LEU A 57 -19.23 -8.09 -3.73
CA LEU A 57 -18.15 -7.09 -3.87
C LEU A 57 -16.79 -7.67 -3.46
N LEU A 58 -16.74 -8.54 -2.45
CA LEU A 58 -15.50 -9.22 -2.04
C LEU A 58 -14.99 -10.17 -3.13
N ASP A 59 -15.91 -10.84 -3.82
CA ASP A 59 -15.61 -11.78 -4.91
C ASP A 59 -14.96 -11.12 -6.15
N ARG A 60 -14.99 -9.79 -6.22
CA ARG A 60 -14.42 -8.99 -7.32
C ARG A 60 -13.11 -8.30 -6.96
N ILE A 61 -12.57 -8.53 -5.77
CA ILE A 61 -11.29 -7.95 -5.35
C ILE A 61 -10.20 -8.98 -5.63
N ASP A 62 -9.56 -8.85 -6.79
CA ASP A 62 -8.54 -9.79 -7.27
C ASP A 62 -7.20 -9.70 -6.52
N LEU A 63 -6.94 -8.57 -5.84
CA LEU A 63 -5.65 -8.33 -5.17
C LEU A 63 -5.83 -7.93 -3.70
N PHE A 64 -5.36 -8.80 -2.81
CA PHE A 64 -5.22 -8.52 -1.39
C PHE A 64 -3.76 -8.19 -1.08
N VAL A 65 -3.50 -6.94 -0.70
CA VAL A 65 -2.18 -6.49 -0.21
C VAL A 65 -2.29 -6.27 1.29
N ASP A 66 -1.44 -6.95 2.07
CA ASP A 66 -1.31 -6.66 3.49
C ASP A 66 -0.51 -5.37 3.68
N VAL A 67 -1.09 -4.43 4.42
CA VAL A 67 -0.46 -3.14 4.71
C VAL A 67 -0.23 -3.07 6.21
N PRO A 68 1.02 -3.26 6.68
CA PRO A 68 1.32 -3.21 8.10
C PRO A 68 1.13 -1.80 8.64
N ARG A 69 0.86 -1.70 9.94
CA ARG A 69 0.78 -0.41 10.63
C ARG A 69 2.14 0.29 10.57
N VAL A 70 2.17 1.50 10.03
CA VAL A 70 3.36 2.36 10.03
C VAL A 70 3.38 3.21 11.30
N GLU A 71 4.52 3.26 11.99
CA GLU A 71 4.75 4.13 13.15
C GLU A 71 4.77 5.60 12.71
N TYR A 72 4.24 6.50 13.55
CA TYR A 72 4.07 7.91 13.22
C TYR A 72 5.42 8.58 12.92
N GLU A 73 6.46 8.20 13.65
CA GLU A 73 7.82 8.69 13.50
C GLU A 73 8.41 8.43 12.11
N LYS A 74 7.99 7.34 11.44
CA LYS A 74 8.38 7.02 10.05
C LYS A 74 7.54 7.77 9.02
N LEU A 75 6.33 8.18 9.36
CA LEU A 75 5.48 9.00 8.50
C LEU A 75 5.89 10.48 8.53
N VAL A 76 6.48 10.93 9.64
CA VAL A 76 6.84 12.32 9.90
C VAL A 76 8.35 12.56 9.85
N SER A 77 9.15 11.54 9.52
CA SER A 77 10.57 11.76 9.26
C SER A 77 10.71 12.85 8.20
N GLU A 78 11.36 13.96 8.56
CA GLU A 78 11.70 15.02 7.62
C GLU A 78 12.60 14.40 6.56
N GLN A 79 12.04 14.08 5.39
CA GLN A 79 12.87 13.91 4.22
C GLN A 79 13.55 15.24 4.01
N GLN A 80 14.87 15.21 4.19
CA GLN A 80 15.76 16.36 4.13
C GLN A 80 15.38 17.24 2.94
N ALA A 81 15.01 18.50 3.20
CA ALA A 81 14.67 19.43 2.15
C ALA A 81 15.86 19.51 1.19
N ASP A 82 15.70 18.93 -0.01
CA ASP A 82 16.77 18.94 -1.01
C ASP A 82 17.14 20.39 -1.30
N SER A 83 18.44 20.68 -1.30
CA SER A 83 18.90 22.02 -1.66
C SER A 83 18.35 22.41 -3.03
N SER A 84 18.12 23.71 -3.26
CA SER A 84 17.54 24.19 -4.52
C SER A 84 18.37 23.81 -5.77
N VAL A 85 19.65 23.45 -5.59
CA VAL A 85 20.51 22.91 -6.64
C VAL A 85 20.18 21.44 -6.93
N ARG A 86 20.09 20.59 -5.89
CA ARG A 86 19.75 19.17 -6.04
C ARG A 86 18.37 18.95 -6.63
N ALA A 87 17.38 19.74 -6.20
CA ALA A 87 16.03 19.68 -6.76
C ALA A 87 16.03 19.98 -8.27
N ARG A 88 16.76 21.02 -8.71
CA ARG A 88 16.89 21.35 -10.14
C ARG A 88 17.54 20.24 -10.95
N GLU A 89 18.61 19.64 -10.44
CA GLU A 89 19.26 18.51 -11.11
C GLU A 89 18.33 17.29 -11.23
N GLN A 90 17.56 16.98 -10.19
CA GLN A 90 16.58 15.90 -10.23
C GLN A 90 15.49 16.17 -11.27
N VAL A 91 14.94 17.39 -11.29
CA VAL A 91 13.94 17.82 -12.28
C VAL A 91 14.51 17.72 -13.69
N ALA A 92 15.73 18.20 -13.93
CA ALA A 92 16.39 18.08 -15.24
C ALA A 92 16.56 16.60 -15.68
N ARG A 93 16.99 15.73 -14.76
CA ARG A 93 17.09 14.28 -15.01
C ARG A 93 15.73 13.66 -15.34
N ALA A 94 14.68 14.06 -14.63
CA ALA A 94 13.31 13.59 -14.88
C ALA A 94 12.81 14.04 -16.27
N PHE A 95 12.99 15.32 -16.62
CA PHE A 95 12.63 15.84 -17.94
C PHE A 95 13.33 15.10 -19.08
N HIS A 96 14.64 14.85 -18.94
CA HIS A 96 15.39 14.12 -19.97
C HIS A 96 14.86 12.69 -20.18
N ARG A 97 14.46 12.00 -19.10
CA ARG A 97 13.85 10.67 -19.19
C ARG A 97 12.50 10.71 -19.91
N VAL A 98 11.63 11.66 -19.54
CA VAL A 98 10.32 11.82 -20.18
C VAL A 98 10.47 12.11 -21.66
N LEU A 99 11.39 12.99 -22.05
CA LEU A 99 11.65 13.30 -23.47
C LEU A 99 12.15 12.09 -24.26
N LYS A 100 13.00 11.25 -23.65
CA LYS A 100 13.49 10.03 -24.30
C LYS A 100 12.35 9.04 -24.57
N VAL A 101 11.49 8.81 -23.58
CA VAL A 101 10.32 7.92 -23.73
C VAL A 101 9.32 8.50 -24.73
N ALA A 102 9.02 9.80 -24.64
CA ALA A 102 8.10 10.48 -25.55
C ALA A 102 8.59 10.44 -27.01
N ARG A 103 9.91 10.54 -27.24
CA ARG A 103 10.52 10.33 -28.57
C ARG A 103 10.25 8.92 -29.07
N THR A 104 10.50 7.90 -28.25
CA THR A 104 10.23 6.50 -28.64
C THR A 104 8.75 6.26 -28.97
N ILE A 105 7.84 6.84 -28.19
CA ILE A 105 6.39 6.75 -28.47
C ILE A 105 6.06 7.45 -29.80
N ALA A 106 6.60 8.64 -30.05
CA ALA A 106 6.42 9.36 -31.30
C ALA A 106 6.92 8.55 -32.51
N ASP A 107 8.10 7.94 -32.38
CA ASP A 107 8.71 7.10 -33.42
C ASP A 107 7.85 5.87 -33.72
N LEU A 108 7.30 5.22 -32.68
CA LEU A 108 6.37 4.09 -32.84
C LEU A 108 5.03 4.49 -33.45
N ALA A 109 4.56 5.72 -33.18
CA ALA A 109 3.37 6.29 -33.79
C ALA A 109 3.60 6.82 -35.23
N GLY A 110 4.82 6.70 -35.77
CA GLY A 110 5.19 7.24 -37.08
C GLY A 110 5.18 8.77 -37.16
N SER A 111 5.23 9.44 -36.01
CA SER A 111 5.20 10.91 -35.92
C SER A 111 6.60 11.49 -35.88
N HIS A 112 6.88 12.43 -36.79
CA HIS A 112 8.19 13.08 -36.89
C HIS A 112 8.44 14.09 -35.74
N GLU A 113 7.38 14.53 -35.05
CA GLU A 113 7.44 15.49 -33.95
C GLU A 113 6.86 14.92 -32.65
N ILE A 114 7.40 15.39 -31.52
CA ILE A 114 6.88 15.02 -30.19
C ILE A 114 5.71 15.95 -29.86
N GLY A 115 4.49 15.44 -29.99
CA GLY A 115 3.27 16.12 -29.57
C GLY A 115 2.92 15.93 -28.09
N VAL A 116 1.90 16.66 -27.64
CA VAL A 116 1.37 16.59 -26.26
C VAL A 116 0.91 15.17 -25.89
N VAL A 117 0.36 14.42 -26.85
CA VAL A 117 -0.11 13.03 -26.64
C VAL A 117 1.06 12.12 -26.24
N HIS A 118 2.20 12.21 -26.94
CA HIS A 118 3.39 11.40 -26.64
C HIS A 118 3.99 11.73 -25.26
N LEU A 119 3.94 13.02 -24.86
CA LEU A 119 4.37 13.46 -23.53
C LEU A 119 3.42 12.95 -22.43
N ALA A 120 2.11 13.07 -22.65
CA ALA A 120 1.11 12.61 -21.69
C ALA A 120 1.19 11.10 -21.46
N GLU A 121 1.46 10.33 -22.51
CA GLU A 121 1.69 8.89 -22.42
C GLU A 121 3.02 8.57 -21.72
N ALA A 122 4.11 9.26 -22.08
CA ALA A 122 5.41 9.08 -21.43
C ALA A 122 5.38 9.32 -19.91
N LEU A 123 4.57 10.28 -19.43
CA LEU A 123 4.41 10.57 -18.00
C LEU A 123 3.71 9.44 -17.22
N GLN A 124 2.92 8.60 -17.89
CA GLN A 124 2.25 7.46 -17.26
C GLN A 124 3.20 6.28 -17.00
N TYR A 125 4.34 6.24 -17.70
CA TYR A 125 5.37 5.23 -17.47
C TYR A 125 6.09 5.50 -16.15
N ARG A 126 5.72 4.75 -15.11
CA ARG A 126 6.44 4.74 -13.84
C ARG A 126 7.81 4.07 -14.04
N PRO A 127 8.93 4.77 -13.77
CA PRO A 127 10.23 4.11 -13.77
C PRO A 127 10.24 3.03 -12.69
N ARG A 128 10.65 1.81 -13.06
CA ARG A 128 10.92 0.76 -12.07
C ARG A 128 12.14 1.19 -11.26
N GLU A 129 12.00 1.24 -9.94
CA GLU A 129 13.16 1.38 -9.06
C GLU A 129 14.06 0.17 -9.30
N THR A 130 15.24 0.40 -9.87
CA THR A 130 16.30 -0.60 -9.88
C THR A 130 16.76 -0.73 -8.44
N ALA A 131 16.29 -1.78 -7.74
CA ALA A 131 16.84 -2.16 -6.45
C ALA A 131 18.34 -2.41 -6.64
N GLY A 132 19.15 -1.50 -6.10
CA GLY A 132 20.61 -1.60 -6.02
C GLY A 132 21.02 -2.08 -4.65
#